data_AF-A0A8S3J0L1-F1
#
_entry.id   AF-A0A8S3J0L1-F1
#
_cell.length_a   1.000
_cell.length_b   1.000
_cell.length_c   1.000
_cell.angle_alpha   90.00
_cell.angle_beta   90.00
_cell.angle_gamma   90.00
#
_symmetry.space_group_name_H-M   'P 1'
#
loop_
_entity.id
_entity.type
_entity.pdbx_description
1 polymer ?
#
loop_
_entity_poly.entity_id
_entity_poly.type
_entity_poly.pdbx_seq_one_letter_code
_entity_poly.pdbx_strand_id
1 'polypeptide(L)'
;MIPSKFIVLKQLPLNSNGKVDRKRLPSPDFASSIASTVIDFKKPRNAIEECVHSLWCEVLQHAGAQISIEENFFNIGGHSLLLIQLYHRYKSEFGFDTHAFPIAPFLQYGTIAEHAKLIETLKNNMQSTLLQTPQINQGNDYLREISRYYIS
;
A
#
# COMPACT_ATOMS: atom_id res chain seq x y z
N MET A 1 -8.29 -11.62 4.85
CA MET A 1 -8.26 -11.08 6.23
C MET A 1 -7.21 -11.88 7.00
N ILE A 2 -6.09 -11.26 7.38
CA ILE A 2 -4.98 -11.92 8.09
C ILE A 2 -4.82 -11.19 9.45
N PRO A 3 -4.77 -11.91 10.58
CA PRO A 3 -4.58 -11.29 11.90
C PRO A 3 -3.23 -10.56 11.98
N SER A 4 -3.22 -9.38 12.61
CA SER A 4 -2.00 -8.59 12.82
C SER A 4 -1.03 -9.20 13.84
N LYS A 5 -1.51 -10.08 14.73
CA LYS A 5 -0.69 -10.79 15.72
C LYS A 5 -1.18 -12.21 15.95
N PHE A 6 -0.24 -13.11 16.12
CA PHE A 6 -0.48 -14.48 16.59
C PHE A 6 0.14 -14.64 17.97
N ILE A 7 -0.63 -15.15 18.93
CA ILE A 7 -0.17 -15.45 20.28
C ILE A 7 -0.30 -16.95 20.49
N VAL A 8 0.82 -17.63 20.72
CA VAL A 8 0.83 -19.06 21.03
C VAL A 8 0.45 -19.25 22.49
N LEU A 9 -0.64 -19.97 22.73
CA LEU A 9 -1.09 -20.35 24.06
C LEU A 9 -0.89 -21.86 24.23
N LYS A 10 -0.43 -22.29 25.41
CA LYS A 10 -0.38 -23.71 25.76
C LYS A 10 -1.80 -24.30 25.88
N GLN A 11 -2.75 -23.50 26.34
CA GLN A 11 -4.15 -23.88 26.49
C GLN A 11 -5.05 -22.64 26.41
N LEU A 12 -6.25 -22.79 25.85
CA LEU A 12 -7.26 -21.73 25.85
C LEU A 12 -7.88 -21.57 27.25
N PRO A 13 -7.91 -20.35 27.82
CA PRO A 13 -8.60 -20.11 29.07
C PRO A 13 -10.11 -20.25 28.86
N LEU A 14 -10.74 -21.13 29.63
CA LEU A 14 -12.19 -21.34 29.61
C LEU A 14 -12.80 -20.77 30.90
N ASN A 15 -14.05 -20.31 30.82
CA ASN A 15 -14.88 -19.98 31.97
C ASN A 15 -15.55 -21.24 32.54
N SER A 16 -16.27 -21.11 33.65
CA SER A 16 -16.95 -22.23 34.33
C SER A 16 -17.97 -22.97 33.43
N ASN A 17 -18.43 -22.34 32.35
CA ASN A 17 -19.35 -22.92 31.38
C ASN A 17 -18.63 -23.54 30.16
N GLY A 18 -17.30 -23.68 30.21
CA GLY A 18 -16.49 -24.25 29.13
C GLY A 18 -16.31 -23.35 27.91
N LYS A 19 -16.77 -22.09 27.94
CA LYS A 19 -16.58 -21.12 26.85
C LYS A 19 -15.26 -20.37 27.02
N VAL A 20 -14.66 -19.92 25.93
CA VAL A 20 -13.43 -19.11 25.98
C VAL A 20 -13.64 -17.85 26.81
N ASP A 21 -12.81 -17.68 27.83
CA ASP A 21 -12.81 -16.50 28.67
C ASP A 21 -11.90 -15.42 28.06
N ARG A 22 -12.52 -14.55 27.26
CA ARG A 22 -11.83 -13.48 26.53
C ARG A 22 -11.11 -12.48 27.44
N LYS A 23 -11.55 -12.34 28.71
CA LYS A 23 -10.91 -11.42 29.67
C LYS A 23 -9.60 -11.99 30.21
N ARG A 24 -9.44 -13.31 30.16
CA ARG A 24 -8.24 -14.03 30.59
C ARG A 24 -7.27 -14.33 29.45
N LEU A 25 -7.61 -13.95 28.21
CA LEU A 25 -6.66 -14.00 27.11
C LEU A 25 -5.56 -12.96 27.36
N PRO A 26 -4.28 -13.31 27.14
CA PRO A 26 -3.21 -12.34 27.19
C PRO A 26 -3.52 -11.18 26.24
N SER A 27 -3.32 -9.95 26.71
CA SER A 27 -3.46 -8.80 25.84
C SER A 27 -2.36 -8.85 24.77
N PRO A 28 -2.68 -8.62 23.48
CA PRO A 28 -1.66 -8.41 22.48
C PRO A 28 -1.00 -7.06 22.78
N ASP A 29 0.06 -7.05 23.60
CA ASP A 29 0.78 -5.81 23.91
C ASP A 29 1.28 -5.19 22.60
N PHE A 30 0.66 -4.07 22.22
CA PHE A 30 1.07 -3.28 21.06
C PHE A 30 2.46 -2.66 21.28
N ALA A 31 2.84 -2.39 22.54
CA ALA A 31 4.13 -1.83 22.90
C ALA A 31 5.27 -2.87 22.94
N SER A 32 5.00 -4.12 23.36
CA SER A 32 6.06 -5.13 23.54
C SER A 32 6.61 -5.68 22.23
N SER A 33 5.93 -5.48 21.09
CA SER A 33 6.45 -5.88 19.78
C SER A 33 7.62 -5.02 19.27
N ILE A 34 7.91 -3.89 19.90
CA ILE A 34 9.11 -3.11 19.61
C ILE A 34 10.39 -3.86 20.08
N ALA A 35 10.25 -4.81 21.01
CA ALA A 35 11.39 -5.44 21.69
C ALA A 35 11.79 -6.83 21.15
N SER A 36 11.05 -7.45 20.22
CA SER A 36 11.35 -8.83 19.77
C SER A 36 11.63 -9.00 18.28
N THR A 37 11.52 -7.92 17.49
CA THR A 37 12.12 -7.85 16.17
C THR A 37 12.87 -6.54 16.12
N VAL A 38 14.18 -6.58 16.33
CA VAL A 38 15.06 -5.48 15.89
C VAL A 38 14.99 -5.53 14.37
N ILE A 39 13.94 -4.94 13.79
CA ILE A 39 13.98 -4.55 12.40
C ILE A 39 15.04 -3.47 12.38
N ASP A 40 16.17 -3.74 11.71
CA ASP A 40 17.19 -2.73 11.50
C ASP A 40 16.51 -1.48 10.96
N PHE A 41 16.50 -0.43 11.77
CA PHE A 41 15.84 0.80 11.43
C PHE A 41 16.52 1.39 10.19
N LYS A 42 15.79 1.41 9.07
CA LYS A 42 16.29 1.91 7.78
C LYS A 42 15.60 3.22 7.46
N LYS A 43 16.41 4.25 7.27
CA LYS A 43 15.97 5.59 6.87
C LYS A 43 15.59 5.60 5.38
N PRO A 44 14.70 6.52 4.96
CA PRO A 44 14.51 6.87 3.57
C PRO A 44 15.85 7.10 2.85
N ARG A 45 15.97 6.56 1.64
CA ARG A 45 17.20 6.56 0.83
C ARG A 45 17.14 7.54 -0.33
N ASN A 46 15.94 8.00 -0.69
CA ASN A 46 15.70 8.90 -1.82
C ASN A 46 14.47 9.78 -1.55
N ALA A 47 14.29 10.82 -2.37
CA ALA A 47 13.20 11.79 -2.21
C ALA A 47 11.78 11.18 -2.29
N ILE A 48 11.60 10.10 -3.05
CA ILE A 48 10.29 9.42 -3.14
C ILE A 48 10.00 8.70 -1.81
N GLU A 49 10.97 7.99 -1.25
CA GLU A 49 10.85 7.34 0.05
C GLU A 49 10.62 8.37 1.16
N GLU A 50 11.27 9.53 1.12
CA GLU A 50 11.06 10.62 2.10
C GLU A 50 9.64 11.17 2.03
N CYS A 51 9.14 11.43 0.82
CA CYS A 51 7.78 11.88 0.60
C CYS A 51 6.75 10.85 1.09
N VAL A 52 6.93 9.58 0.71
CA VAL A 52 6.06 8.48 1.15
C VAL A 52 6.09 8.33 2.67
N HIS A 53 7.27 8.40 3.28
CA HIS A 53 7.44 8.35 4.73
C HIS A 53 6.67 9.46 5.45
N SER A 54 6.75 10.70 4.94
CA SER A 54 5.99 11.83 5.50
C SER A 54 4.48 11.58 5.46
N LEU A 55 3.97 11.13 4.31
CA LEU A 55 2.54 10.83 4.14
C LEU A 55 2.08 9.69 5.06
N TRP A 56 2.92 8.68 5.30
CA TRP A 56 2.64 7.63 6.28
C TRP A 56 2.53 8.18 7.69
N CYS A 57 3.49 9.03 8.10
CA CYS A 57 3.47 9.64 9.43
C CYS A 57 2.22 10.47 9.66
N GLU A 58 1.77 11.22 8.65
CA GLU A 58 0.52 11.99 8.71
C GLU A 58 -0.72 11.09 8.85
N VAL A 59 -0.84 10.07 8.01
CA VAL A 59 -2.03 9.20 7.96
C VAL A 59 -2.13 8.31 9.20
N LEU A 60 -1.00 7.80 9.70
CA LEU A 60 -0.94 6.98 10.92
C LEU A 60 -0.98 7.83 12.20
N GLN A 61 -1.07 9.17 12.09
CA GLN A 61 -1.06 10.11 13.21
C GLN A 61 0.21 10.01 14.08
N HIS A 62 1.31 9.60 13.45
CA HIS A 62 2.62 9.44 14.04
C HIS A 62 3.53 10.63 13.69
N ALA A 63 3.00 11.85 13.81
CA ALA A 63 3.76 13.07 13.53
C ALA A 63 5.04 13.11 14.40
N GLY A 64 6.19 12.78 13.80
CA GLY A 64 7.49 12.70 14.47
C GLY A 64 8.01 11.29 14.80
N ALA A 65 7.29 10.20 14.50
CA ALA A 65 7.81 8.85 14.71
C ALA A 65 8.73 8.39 13.57
N GLN A 66 9.83 7.74 13.94
CA GLN A 66 10.75 7.12 12.98
C GLN A 66 10.21 5.76 12.52
N ILE A 67 9.42 5.75 11.45
CA ILE A 67 9.01 4.52 10.75
C ILE A 67 10.15 4.03 9.84
N SER A 68 10.58 2.77 9.99
CA SER A 68 11.58 2.15 9.10
C SER A 68 10.99 1.97 7.70
N ILE A 69 11.79 2.14 6.64
CA ILE A 69 11.29 1.96 5.27
C ILE A 69 10.87 0.53 4.93
N GLU A 70 11.33 -0.45 5.71
CA GLU A 70 10.98 -1.87 5.60
C GLU A 70 9.88 -2.30 6.58
N GLU A 71 9.36 -1.36 7.38
CA GLU A 71 8.27 -1.64 8.30
C GLU A 71 6.97 -1.87 7.53
N ASN A 72 6.20 -2.87 7.96
CA ASN A 72 4.93 -3.19 7.31
C ASN A 72 3.82 -2.27 7.85
N PHE A 73 3.13 -1.58 6.95
CA PHE A 73 2.00 -0.68 7.22
C PHE A 73 0.98 -1.29 8.19
N PHE A 74 0.64 -2.57 8.01
CA PHE A 74 -0.38 -3.24 8.82
C PHE A 74 0.13 -3.66 10.21
N ASN A 75 1.46 -3.76 10.41
CA ASN A 75 2.05 -4.05 11.72
C ASN A 75 2.03 -2.84 12.65
N ILE A 76 2.08 -1.63 12.07
CA ILE A 76 2.12 -0.35 12.81
C ILE A 76 0.76 0.34 12.91
N GLY A 77 -0.33 -0.42 12.79
CA GLY A 77 -1.70 0.11 12.97
C GLY A 77 -2.35 0.62 11.69
N GLY A 78 -1.71 0.48 10.53
CA GLY A 78 -2.32 0.73 9.24
C GLY A 78 -3.43 -0.26 8.91
N HIS A 79 -4.47 0.19 8.22
CA HIS A 79 -5.58 -0.63 7.74
C HIS A 79 -6.12 -0.10 6.40
N SER A 80 -7.01 -0.85 5.75
CA SER A 80 -7.45 -0.56 4.38
C SER A 80 -8.01 0.85 4.19
N LEU A 81 -8.77 1.38 5.15
CA LEU A 81 -9.27 2.76 5.07
C LEU A 81 -8.14 3.81 5.12
N LEU A 82 -7.13 3.63 5.98
CA LEU A 82 -5.96 4.52 6.00
C LEU A 82 -5.14 4.38 4.72
N LEU A 83 -5.00 3.17 4.19
CA LEU A 83 -4.33 2.95 2.91
C LEU A 83 -5.07 3.62 1.75
N ILE A 84 -6.41 3.62 1.75
CA ILE A 84 -7.20 4.34 0.75
C ILE A 84 -6.95 5.85 0.84
N GLN A 85 -6.91 6.42 2.05
CA GLN A 85 -6.59 7.83 2.25
C GLN A 85 -5.17 8.16 1.75
N LEU A 86 -4.21 7.31 2.10
CA LEU A 86 -2.82 7.42 1.68
C LEU A 86 -2.68 7.32 0.15
N TYR A 87 -3.39 6.39 -0.47
CA TYR A 87 -3.46 6.23 -1.93
C TYR A 87 -3.99 7.50 -2.62
N HIS A 88 -5.03 8.14 -2.08
CA HIS A 88 -5.52 9.42 -2.61
C HIS A 88 -4.49 10.54 -2.47
N ARG A 89 -3.73 10.57 -1.37
CA ARG A 89 -2.62 11.53 -1.19
C ARG A 89 -1.50 11.28 -2.19
N TYR A 90 -1.10 10.03 -2.42
CA TYR A 90 -0.12 9.69 -3.46
C TYR A 90 -0.55 10.19 -4.85
N LYS A 91 -1.83 10.02 -5.20
CA LYS A 91 -2.33 10.53 -6.49
C LYS A 91 -2.15 12.04 -6.62
N SER A 92 -2.51 12.78 -5.57
CA SER A 92 -2.39 14.24 -5.55
C SER A 92 -0.92 14.69 -5.58
N GLU A 93 -0.07 14.05 -4.78
CA GLU A 93 1.32 14.45 -4.60
C GLU A 93 2.19 14.14 -5.82
N PHE A 94 1.95 13.00 -6.47
CA PHE A 94 2.74 12.54 -7.62
C PHE A 94 2.07 12.80 -8.98
N GLY A 95 0.87 13.39 -9.00
CA GLY A 95 0.17 13.79 -10.22
C GLY A 95 -0.34 12.63 -11.08
N PHE A 96 -0.84 11.56 -10.45
CA PHE A 96 -1.35 10.39 -11.18
C PHE A 96 -2.84 10.48 -11.51
N ASP A 97 -3.20 10.20 -12.77
CA ASP A 97 -4.58 10.02 -13.21
C ASP A 97 -5.20 8.69 -12.74
N THR A 98 -6.52 8.67 -12.62
CA THR A 98 -7.29 7.54 -12.04
C THR A 98 -7.14 6.22 -12.81
N HIS A 99 -6.89 6.27 -14.12
CA HIS A 99 -6.74 5.07 -14.95
C HIS A 99 -5.33 4.45 -14.88
N ALA A 100 -4.33 5.20 -14.41
CA ALA A 100 -2.92 4.77 -14.41
C ALA A 100 -2.42 4.29 -13.04
N PHE A 101 -3.21 4.41 -11.99
CA PHE A 101 -2.76 4.19 -10.61
C PHE A 101 -3.58 3.10 -9.90
N PRO A 102 -3.31 1.80 -10.08
CA PRO A 102 -4.09 0.74 -9.43
C PRO A 102 -3.83 0.68 -7.92
N ILE A 103 -4.88 0.53 -7.09
CA ILE A 103 -4.73 0.42 -5.62
C ILE A 103 -4.29 -0.98 -5.16
N ALA A 104 -4.63 -2.03 -5.93
CA ALA A 104 -4.40 -3.42 -5.54
C ALA A 104 -2.93 -3.74 -5.19
N PRO A 105 -1.91 -3.26 -5.92
CA PRO A 105 -0.51 -3.45 -5.53
C PRO A 105 -0.18 -2.86 -4.15
N PHE A 106 -0.70 -1.67 -3.82
CA PHE A 106 -0.44 -1.04 -2.52
C PHE A 106 -1.06 -1.80 -1.33
N LEU A 107 -2.04 -2.67 -1.58
CA LEU A 107 -2.60 -3.58 -0.57
C LEU A 107 -1.74 -4.83 -0.35
N GLN A 108 -1.00 -5.27 -1.38
CA GLN A 108 -0.15 -6.45 -1.31
C GLN A 108 1.25 -6.11 -0.79
N TYR A 109 1.79 -4.98 -1.25
CA TYR A 109 3.08 -4.47 -0.86
C TYR A 109 2.92 -3.54 0.33
N GLY A 110 3.52 -3.92 1.45
CA GLY A 110 3.19 -3.37 2.75
C GLY A 110 4.20 -2.37 3.28
N THR A 111 5.29 -2.07 2.58
CA THR A 111 6.39 -1.22 3.10
C THR A 111 6.54 0.09 2.34
N ILE A 112 7.18 1.09 2.97
CA ILE A 112 7.50 2.39 2.33
C ILE A 112 8.39 2.17 1.10
N ALA A 113 9.40 1.31 1.21
CA ALA A 113 10.31 1.02 0.10
C ALA A 113 9.58 0.42 -1.12
N GLU A 114 8.62 -0.48 -0.88
CA GLU A 114 7.82 -1.05 -1.97
C GLU A 114 6.84 -0.04 -2.56
N HIS A 115 6.16 0.76 -1.72
CA HIS A 115 5.26 1.83 -2.20
C HIS A 115 6.01 2.84 -3.06
N ALA A 116 7.19 3.27 -2.61
CA ALA A 116 8.05 4.19 -3.36
C ALA A 116 8.47 3.59 -4.71
N LYS A 117 8.87 2.32 -4.74
CA LYS A 117 9.25 1.61 -5.98
C LYS A 117 8.09 1.49 -6.97
N LEU A 118 6.87 1.23 -6.49
CA LEU A 118 5.67 1.19 -7.32
C LEU A 118 5.39 2.57 -7.92
N ILE A 119 5.43 3.62 -7.11
CA ILE A 119 5.25 5.00 -7.57
C ILE A 119 6.30 5.36 -8.62
N GLU A 120 7.57 5.05 -8.37
CA GLU A 120 8.65 5.30 -9.33
C GLU A 120 8.43 4.56 -10.65
N THR A 121 8.06 3.28 -10.60
CA THR A 121 7.78 2.47 -11.79
C THR A 121 6.61 3.04 -12.59
N LEU A 122 5.54 3.48 -11.92
CA LEU A 122 4.38 4.09 -12.56
C LEU A 122 4.75 5.45 -13.20
N LYS A 123 5.57 6.28 -12.55
CA LYS A 123 6.08 7.53 -13.13
C LYS A 123 6.92 7.27 -14.38
N ASN A 124 7.83 6.31 -14.32
CA ASN A 124 8.71 5.97 -15.44
C ASN A 124 7.91 5.44 -16.64
N ASN A 125 6.88 4.62 -16.39
CA ASN A 125 6.00 4.13 -17.45
C ASN A 125 5.25 5.27 -18.14
N MET A 126 4.69 6.23 -17.38
CA MET A 126 4.02 7.40 -17.96
C MET A 126 4.97 8.26 -18.82
N GLN A 127 6.20 8.48 -18.36
CA GLN A 127 7.20 9.23 -19.14
C GLN A 127 7.60 8.50 -20.42
N SER A 128 7.72 7.17 -20.37
CA SER A 128 8.03 6.37 -21.56
C SER A 128 6.91 6.38 -22.61
N THR A 129 5.65 6.43 -22.17
CA THR A 129 4.49 6.56 -23.07
C THR A 129 4.46 7.93 -23.76
N LEU A 130 4.88 9.01 -23.09
CA LEU A 130 4.94 10.36 -23.70
C LEU A 130 6.07 10.52 -24.72
N LEU A 131 7.09 9.67 -24.68
CA LEU A 131 8.20 9.64 -25.65
C LEU A 131 7.93 8.72 -26.86
N GLN A 132 6.81 8.00 -26.87
CA GLN A 132 6.33 7.21 -28.00
C GLN A 132 5.19 7.96 -28.72
N THR A 133 5.47 9.10 -29.35
CA THR A 133 4.56 9.60 -30.39
C THR A 133 4.44 8.54 -31.49
N PRO A 134 3.24 8.04 -31.83
CA PRO A 134 3.10 7.20 -33.00
C PRO A 134 3.50 8.05 -34.21
N GLN A 135 4.48 7.59 -34.97
CA GLN A 135 4.67 8.06 -36.33
C GLN A 135 3.37 7.72 -37.06
N ILE A 136 2.51 8.71 -37.24
CA ILE A 136 1.30 8.59 -38.06
C ILE A 136 1.81 8.32 -39.48
N ASN A 137 1.94 7.04 -39.83
CA ASN A 137 2.05 6.63 -41.21
C ASN A 137 0.70 6.95 -41.84
N GLN A 138 0.66 8.09 -42.53
CA GLN A 138 -0.36 8.47 -43.49
C GLN A 138 -0.60 7.30 -44.44
N GLY A 139 -1.74 6.62 -44.30
CA GLY A 139 -2.08 5.49 -45.16
C GLY A 139 -3.35 4.78 -44.72
N ASN A 140 -4.50 5.30 -45.16
CA ASN A 140 -5.78 4.61 -45.39
C ASN A 140 -5.97 3.21 -44.76
N ASP A 141 -6.79 3.09 -43.70
CA ASP A 141 -7.72 1.92 -43.59
C ASP A 141 -8.74 1.95 -42.41
N TYR A 142 -8.91 3.04 -41.66
CA TYR A 142 -9.78 3.01 -40.47
C TYR A 142 -11.29 3.18 -40.72
N LEU A 143 -11.75 3.39 -41.96
CA LEU A 143 -13.17 3.65 -42.25
C LEU A 143 -13.95 2.43 -42.80
N ARG A 144 -13.33 1.26 -42.95
CA ARG A 144 -14.05 0.06 -43.46
C ARG A 144 -14.65 -0.84 -42.38
N GLU A 145 -14.27 -0.69 -41.11
CA GLU A 145 -14.65 -1.65 -40.07
C GLU A 145 -15.90 -1.24 -39.27
N ILE A 146 -16.25 0.06 -39.24
CA ILE A 146 -17.37 0.56 -38.43
C ILE A 146 -18.73 0.40 -39.14
N SER A 147 -18.76 0.21 -40.47
CA SER A 147 -20.02 0.13 -41.22
C SER A 147 -20.68 -1.25 -41.27
N ARG A 148 -20.12 -2.30 -40.63
CA ARG A 148 -20.75 -3.63 -40.56
C ARG A 148 -21.62 -3.86 -39.33
N TYR A 149 -21.52 -3.01 -38.30
CA TYR A 149 -22.18 -3.26 -37.01
C TYR A 149 -23.49 -2.48 -36.78
N TYR A 150 -24.01 -1.75 -37.77
CA TYR A 150 -25.20 -0.91 -37.59
C TYR A 150 -26.36 -1.13 -38.57
N ILE A 151 -26.36 -2.21 -39.36
CA ILE A 151 -27.56 -2.58 -40.14
C ILE A 151 -27.80 -4.09 -40.03
N SER A 152 -28.57 -4.48 -39.01
CA SER A 152 -29.44 -5.65 -39.00
C SER A 152 -30.56 -5.44 -37.99
#